data_AF-A0A0L8HZP0-F1
#
_entry.id   AF-A0A0L8HZP0-F1
#
_cell.length_a   1.000
_cell.length_b   1.000
_cell.length_c   1.000
_cell.angle_alpha   90.00
_cell.angle_beta   90.00
_cell.angle_gamma   90.00
#
_symmetry.space_group_name_H-M   'P 1'
#
loop_
_entity.id
_entity.type
_entity.pdbx_description
1 polymer ?
#
loop_
_entity_poly.entity_id
_entity_poly.type
_entity_poly.pdbx_seq_one_letter_code
_entity_poly.pdbx_strand_id
1 'polypeptide(L)'
;MSKNHEKALTMDEVRNLLDELSDEGTEFESAAIEIIPPDVHYITDEDEANDDETGEVLINDVPRTLELHLAKEQNLSVDEMIIKYYGHNSLKKFVKGKPIRFDHKFWALCGVSVYCYNFELYCGKNEDESQYDDLTLGSRVVLQMLEVVEDLLSHCVYFHSLFTSYDLLVHLLGKGFEETGTMRENRLKICPLKDSQLMKKENRGCYDNTVDVTNEILIVKCLDNKCVSNSTHFDAIEPTSNVLR
;
A
#
# COMPACT_ATOMS: atom_id res chain seq x y z
N MET A 1 -37.38 -19.86 6.05
CA MET A 1 -36.24 -20.30 5.23
C MET A 1 -35.18 -20.80 6.19
N SER A 2 -34.76 -22.05 6.07
CA SER A 2 -33.70 -22.64 6.92
C SER A 2 -32.41 -21.85 6.67
N LYS A 3 -31.83 -21.27 7.72
CA LYS A 3 -30.48 -20.70 7.66
C LYS A 3 -29.54 -21.90 7.48
N ASN A 4 -28.93 -22.03 6.31
CA ASN A 4 -27.79 -22.92 6.15
C ASN A 4 -26.68 -22.37 7.06
N HIS A 5 -26.46 -23.01 8.20
CA HIS A 5 -25.29 -22.72 9.01
C HIS A 5 -24.09 -23.36 8.32
N GLU A 6 -23.26 -22.54 7.66
CA GLU A 6 -21.92 -22.96 7.26
C GLU A 6 -21.16 -23.34 8.54
N LYS A 7 -20.67 -24.58 8.59
CA LYS A 7 -19.91 -25.11 9.72
C LYS A 7 -18.56 -24.40 9.75
N ALA A 8 -18.21 -23.79 10.89
CA ALA A 8 -16.87 -23.24 11.10
C ALA A 8 -15.82 -24.36 10.99
N LEU A 9 -14.70 -24.06 10.32
CA LEU A 9 -13.55 -24.96 10.23
C LEU A 9 -12.76 -24.93 11.54
N THR A 10 -12.36 -26.10 12.02
CA THR A 10 -11.39 -26.25 13.11
C THR A 10 -9.98 -25.94 12.62
N MET A 11 -9.08 -25.58 13.54
CA MET A 11 -7.66 -25.32 13.19
C MET A 11 -6.99 -26.51 12.50
N ASP A 12 -7.39 -27.73 12.82
CA ASP A 12 -6.86 -28.94 12.18
C ASP A 12 -7.44 -29.13 10.77
N GLU A 13 -8.71 -28.80 10.55
CA GLU A 13 -9.30 -28.78 9.20
C GLU A 13 -8.64 -27.70 8.32
N VAL A 14 -8.31 -26.52 8.89
CA VAL A 14 -7.55 -25.47 8.18
C VAL A 14 -6.13 -25.94 7.84
N ARG A 15 -5.42 -26.61 8.77
CA ARG A 15 -4.09 -27.18 8.49
C ARG A 15 -4.12 -28.23 7.38
N ASN A 16 -5.08 -29.16 7.43
CA ASN A 16 -5.20 -30.19 6.39
C ASN A 16 -5.45 -29.59 5.00
N LEU A 17 -6.25 -28.52 4.91
CA LEU A 17 -6.46 -27.78 3.66
C LEU A 17 -5.16 -27.14 3.13
N LEU A 18 -4.32 -26.62 4.02
CA LEU A 18 -3.02 -26.05 3.65
C LEU A 18 -2.04 -27.11 3.16
N ASP A 19 -2.00 -28.25 3.85
CA ASP A 19 -1.16 -29.38 3.46
C ASP A 19 -1.59 -29.93 2.08
N GLU A 20 -2.89 -30.07 1.83
CA GLU A 20 -3.43 -30.48 0.53
C GLU A 20 -3.05 -29.50 -0.60
N LEU A 21 -3.12 -28.19 -0.35
CA LEU A 21 -2.73 -27.17 -1.33
C LEU A 21 -1.22 -27.18 -1.62
N SER A 22 -0.40 -27.54 -0.62
CA SER A 22 1.05 -27.60 -0.78
C SER A 22 1.49 -28.78 -1.66
N ASP A 23 0.79 -29.91 -1.54
CA ASP A 23 1.04 -31.12 -2.31
C ASP A 23 0.63 -30.98 -3.80
N GLU A 24 -0.17 -29.96 -4.17
CA GLU A 24 -0.49 -29.62 -5.56
C GLU A 24 0.64 -28.91 -6.32
N GLY A 25 1.84 -28.82 -5.71
CA GLY A 25 3.05 -28.29 -6.34
C GLY A 25 3.32 -26.81 -6.05
N THR A 26 2.65 -26.24 -5.04
CA THR A 26 2.88 -24.87 -4.58
C THR A 26 3.54 -24.94 -3.19
N GLU A 27 4.85 -24.75 -3.10
CA GLU A 27 5.51 -24.61 -1.80
C GLU A 27 5.20 -23.23 -1.21
N PHE A 28 4.57 -23.18 -0.03
CA PHE A 28 4.28 -21.94 0.69
C PHE A 28 5.32 -21.73 1.79
N GLU A 29 6.03 -20.59 1.78
CA GLU A 29 6.97 -20.24 2.85
C GLU A 29 6.25 -19.74 4.11
N SER A 30 5.11 -19.05 3.95
CA SER A 30 4.28 -18.58 5.06
C SER A 30 2.82 -18.33 4.63
N ALA A 31 1.89 -18.43 5.58
CA ALA A 31 0.47 -18.15 5.35
C ALA A 31 -0.04 -17.15 6.39
N ALA A 32 -0.63 -16.05 5.93
CA ALA A 32 -1.36 -15.13 6.79
C ALA A 32 -2.83 -15.57 6.88
N ILE A 33 -3.31 -15.79 8.10
CA ILE A 33 -4.72 -16.07 8.38
C ILE A 33 -5.32 -14.82 8.99
N GLU A 34 -6.26 -14.20 8.28
CA GLU A 34 -7.01 -13.06 8.78
C GLU A 34 -8.46 -13.45 9.06
N ILE A 35 -8.92 -13.05 10.24
CA ILE A 35 -10.27 -13.30 10.72
C ILE A 35 -11.11 -12.05 10.43
N ILE A 36 -11.92 -12.07 9.37
CA ILE A 36 -12.70 -10.92 8.94
C ILE A 36 -13.94 -10.78 9.84
N PRO A 37 -14.11 -9.66 10.58
CA PRO A 37 -15.32 -9.43 11.35
C PRO A 37 -16.54 -9.38 10.43
N PRO A 38 -17.73 -9.79 10.90
CA PRO A 38 -18.94 -9.75 10.09
C PRO A 38 -19.27 -8.30 9.69
N ASP A 39 -20.12 -8.14 8.67
CA ASP A 39 -20.64 -6.83 8.30
C ASP A 39 -21.24 -6.11 9.52
N VAL A 40 -21.03 -4.79 9.61
CA VAL A 40 -21.43 -3.91 10.73
C VAL A 40 -22.94 -3.94 11.05
N HIS A 41 -23.75 -4.55 10.18
CA HIS A 41 -25.19 -4.75 10.37
C HIS A 41 -25.55 -6.07 11.07
N TYR A 42 -24.59 -6.95 11.31
CA TYR A 42 -24.77 -8.07 12.22
C TYR A 42 -24.70 -7.54 13.64
N ILE A 43 -25.86 -7.54 14.31
CA ILE A 43 -25.94 -7.44 15.76
C ILE A 43 -25.23 -8.69 16.29
N THR A 44 -24.00 -8.53 16.79
CA THR A 44 -23.26 -9.61 17.47
C THR A 44 -23.67 -9.74 18.93
N ASP A 45 -24.37 -8.74 19.45
CA ASP A 45 -24.69 -8.61 20.86
C ASP A 45 -26.22 -8.61 21.00
N GLU A 46 -26.82 -9.77 21.27
CA GLU A 46 -28.17 -9.83 21.85
C GLU A 46 -28.15 -9.56 23.36
N ASP A 47 -26.97 -9.39 23.96
CA ASP A 47 -26.83 -9.23 25.40
C ASP A 47 -26.86 -7.74 25.79
N GLU A 48 -27.91 -7.37 26.55
CA GLU A 48 -27.99 -6.14 27.34
C GLU A 48 -26.89 -6.14 28.41
N ALA A 49 -25.63 -5.88 28.01
CA ALA A 49 -24.58 -5.55 28.96
C ALA A 49 -24.77 -4.10 29.44
N ASN A 50 -24.74 -3.89 30.74
CA ASN A 50 -24.67 -2.53 31.32
C ASN A 50 -23.40 -1.83 30.78
N ASP A 51 -23.56 -0.67 30.15
CA ASP A 51 -22.49 0.18 29.60
C ASP A 51 -21.40 0.57 30.63
N ASP A 52 -21.60 0.29 31.92
CA ASP A 52 -20.73 0.68 33.03
C ASP A 52 -19.70 -0.41 33.44
N GLU A 53 -19.74 -1.63 32.90
CA GLU A 53 -18.78 -2.69 33.24
C GLU A 53 -17.78 -2.96 32.12
N THR A 54 -16.52 -2.53 32.31
CA THR A 54 -15.36 -2.91 31.47
C THR A 54 -14.91 -4.35 31.74
N GLY A 55 -15.85 -5.30 31.75
CA GLY A 55 -15.52 -6.72 31.80
C GLY A 55 -15.02 -7.20 30.44
N GLU A 56 -14.07 -8.14 30.43
CA GLU A 56 -13.74 -8.90 29.22
C GLU A 56 -14.97 -9.72 28.80
N VAL A 57 -15.81 -9.16 27.92
CA VAL A 57 -16.88 -9.91 27.28
C VAL A 57 -16.24 -10.78 26.21
N LEU A 58 -16.15 -12.09 26.48
CA LEU A 58 -15.79 -13.08 25.49
C LEU A 58 -16.93 -13.20 24.47
N ILE A 59 -16.79 -12.52 23.33
CA ILE A 59 -17.70 -12.62 22.20
C ILE A 59 -17.56 -14.04 21.62
N ASN A 60 -18.51 -14.92 21.93
CA ASN A 60 -18.53 -16.28 21.40
C ASN A 60 -19.21 -16.31 20.02
N ASP A 61 -18.55 -16.97 19.06
CA ASP A 61 -19.11 -17.51 17.82
C ASP A 61 -19.84 -16.53 16.91
N VAL A 62 -19.14 -15.48 16.53
CA VAL A 62 -19.51 -14.69 15.35
C VAL A 62 -18.99 -15.40 14.10
N PRO A 63 -19.84 -15.74 13.10
CA PRO A 63 -19.36 -16.28 11.83
C PRO A 63 -18.48 -15.25 11.13
N ARG A 64 -17.26 -15.66 10.80
CA ARG A 64 -16.23 -14.80 10.21
C ARG A 64 -15.65 -15.48 8.98
N THR A 65 -15.37 -14.69 7.96
CA THR A 65 -14.68 -15.18 6.77
C THR A 65 -13.20 -15.32 7.09
N LEU A 66 -12.64 -16.49 6.80
CA LEU A 66 -11.20 -16.73 6.83
C LEU A 66 -10.67 -16.45 5.43
N GLU A 67 -9.88 -15.40 5.27
CA GLU A 67 -9.07 -15.21 4.08
C GLU A 67 -7.66 -15.67 4.36
N LEU A 68 -7.14 -16.47 3.43
CA LEU A 68 -5.86 -17.13 3.56
C LEU A 68 -4.95 -16.62 2.44
N HIS A 69 -4.00 -15.78 2.83
CA HIS A 69 -3.06 -15.16 1.91
C HIS A 69 -1.74 -15.90 1.98
N LEU A 70 -1.55 -16.76 0.99
CA LEU A 70 -0.48 -17.76 0.90
C LEU A 70 0.84 -17.20 0.36
N ALA A 71 0.80 -16.04 -0.30
CA ALA A 71 1.97 -15.29 -0.75
C ALA A 71 1.58 -13.82 -0.95
N LYS A 72 2.53 -12.91 -0.77
CA LYS A 72 2.33 -11.51 -1.17
C LYS A 72 2.33 -11.43 -2.69
N GLU A 73 1.49 -10.58 -3.25
CA GLU A 73 1.42 -10.39 -4.70
C GLU A 73 2.70 -9.72 -5.24
N GLN A 74 3.05 -10.02 -6.49
CA GLN A 74 4.20 -9.40 -7.17
C GLN A 74 4.09 -7.87 -7.21
N ASN A 75 2.90 -7.30 -7.44
CA ASN A 75 2.74 -5.86 -7.54
C ASN A 75 2.12 -5.31 -6.27
N LEU A 76 2.87 -4.47 -5.55
CA LEU A 76 2.48 -3.91 -4.27
C LEU A 76 2.39 -2.39 -4.36
N SER A 77 1.38 -1.79 -3.72
CA SER A 77 1.18 -0.34 -3.70
C SER A 77 1.21 0.19 -2.28
N VAL A 78 1.98 1.26 -2.05
CA VAL A 78 1.92 2.03 -0.80
C VAL A 78 1.13 3.32 -1.03
N ASP A 79 0.01 3.47 -0.33
CA ASP A 79 -0.83 4.67 -0.40
C ASP A 79 -1.49 5.06 0.93
N GLU A 80 -2.19 6.19 0.92
CA GLU A 80 -3.06 6.68 1.98
C GLU A 80 -4.42 5.96 1.94
N MET A 81 -4.76 5.24 3.01
CA MET A 81 -6.11 4.72 3.23
C MET A 81 -6.89 5.62 4.19
N ILE A 82 -8.17 5.84 3.92
CA ILE A 82 -9.06 6.65 4.78
C ILE A 82 -10.23 5.79 5.26
N ILE A 83 -10.38 5.69 6.57
CA ILE A 83 -11.51 5.01 7.20
C ILE A 83 -12.46 6.06 7.78
N LYS A 84 -13.70 6.05 7.30
CA LYS A 84 -14.72 7.02 7.69
C LYS A 84 -15.00 6.93 9.18
N TYR A 85 -14.95 8.04 9.91
CA TYR A 85 -15.29 8.05 11.33
C TYR A 85 -15.99 9.34 11.78
N TYR A 86 -17.21 9.18 12.31
CA TYR A 86 -18.08 10.29 12.66
C TYR A 86 -17.99 10.72 14.14
N GLY A 87 -17.53 9.85 15.05
CA GLY A 87 -17.48 10.12 16.50
C GLY A 87 -16.41 11.13 16.91
N HIS A 88 -16.52 11.78 18.07
CA HIS A 88 -15.53 12.79 18.50
C HIS A 88 -14.21 12.13 18.95
N ASN A 89 -13.13 12.31 18.17
CA ASN A 89 -11.79 11.82 18.48
C ASN A 89 -10.72 12.80 17.96
N SER A 90 -9.69 13.06 18.76
CA SER A 90 -8.59 13.99 18.48
C SER A 90 -7.65 13.53 17.36
N LEU A 91 -7.60 12.24 17.06
CA LEU A 91 -6.76 11.65 16.01
C LEU A 91 -7.32 11.87 14.60
N LYS A 92 -8.57 12.32 14.49
CA LYS A 92 -9.18 12.64 13.18
C LYS A 92 -8.38 13.73 12.48
N LYS A 93 -8.02 13.47 11.23
CA LYS A 93 -7.31 14.45 10.41
C LYS A 93 -8.29 15.13 9.47
N PHE A 94 -8.15 16.45 9.37
CA PHE A 94 -8.88 17.22 8.38
C PHE A 94 -8.20 17.10 7.02
N VAL A 95 -8.92 16.59 6.02
CA VAL A 95 -8.42 16.51 4.63
C VAL A 95 -9.20 17.46 3.73
N LYS A 96 -8.54 18.55 3.33
CA LYS A 96 -9.15 19.55 2.44
C LYS A 96 -9.36 18.97 1.04
N GLY A 97 -10.57 19.11 0.51
CA GLY A 97 -10.90 18.74 -0.87
C GLY A 97 -11.32 17.29 -1.08
N LYS A 98 -11.41 16.48 -0.02
CA LYS A 98 -12.00 15.13 -0.08
C LYS A 98 -13.48 15.17 0.31
N PRO A 99 -14.33 14.26 -0.22
CA PRO A 99 -15.75 14.20 0.13
C PRO A 99 -15.99 13.99 1.62
N ILE A 100 -15.16 13.15 2.25
CA ILE A 100 -15.12 12.99 3.71
C ILE A 100 -13.90 13.74 4.21
N ARG A 101 -14.13 14.63 5.18
CA ARG A 101 -13.17 15.67 5.57
C ARG A 101 -12.55 15.44 6.94
N PHE A 102 -13.05 14.50 7.74
CA PHE A 102 -12.61 14.28 9.12
C PHE A 102 -12.62 12.80 9.42
N ASP A 103 -11.47 12.14 9.25
CA ASP A 103 -11.40 10.68 9.32
C ASP A 103 -10.07 10.21 9.88
N HIS A 104 -9.99 8.90 10.12
CA HIS A 104 -8.73 8.24 10.39
C HIS A 104 -8.01 7.98 9.07
N LYS A 105 -6.75 8.41 9.04
CA LYS A 105 -5.87 8.21 7.90
C LYS A 105 -4.87 7.13 8.29
N PHE A 106 -4.62 6.21 7.38
CA PHE A 106 -3.64 5.15 7.50
C PHE A 106 -2.67 5.24 6.34
N TRP A 107 -1.43 4.84 6.59
CA TRP A 107 -0.55 4.33 5.55
C TRP A 107 -0.92 2.88 5.32
N ALA A 108 -0.97 2.44 4.08
CA ALA A 108 -1.34 1.07 3.73
C ALA A 108 -0.46 0.53 2.61
N LEU A 109 -0.04 -0.73 2.76
CA LEU A 109 0.56 -1.58 1.73
C LEU A 109 -0.52 -2.53 1.22
N CYS A 110 -0.84 -2.45 -0.06
CA CYS A 110 -1.86 -3.29 -0.68
C CYS A 110 -1.36 -4.01 -1.93
N GLY A 111 -1.93 -5.18 -2.23
CA GLY A 111 -1.74 -5.90 -3.50
C GLY A 111 -2.69 -5.43 -4.60
N VAL A 112 -2.59 -6.03 -5.78
CA VAL A 112 -3.51 -5.77 -6.91
C VAL A 112 -4.91 -6.28 -6.60
N SER A 113 -5.03 -7.34 -5.78
CA SER A 113 -6.30 -7.82 -5.23
C SER A 113 -6.99 -6.82 -4.30
N VAL A 114 -6.35 -5.69 -3.99
CA VAL A 114 -6.77 -4.69 -2.99
C VAL A 114 -6.60 -5.20 -1.55
N TYR A 115 -6.08 -6.41 -1.35
CA TYR A 115 -5.76 -6.91 -0.02
C TYR A 115 -4.70 -6.05 0.66
N CYS A 116 -4.89 -5.76 1.95
CA CYS A 116 -4.02 -4.90 2.73
C CYS A 116 -3.05 -5.76 3.58
N TYR A 117 -1.78 -5.81 3.17
CA TYR A 117 -0.75 -6.61 3.84
C TYR A 117 -0.16 -5.94 5.08
N ASN A 118 -0.19 -4.61 5.12
CA ASN A 118 0.33 -3.83 6.24
C ASN A 118 -0.37 -2.48 6.29
N PHE A 119 -0.63 -1.97 7.49
CA PHE A 119 -1.15 -0.61 7.66
C PHE A 119 -0.71 -0.01 8.99
N GLU A 120 -0.58 1.31 9.00
CA GLU A 120 -0.23 2.06 10.20
C GLU A 120 -1.08 3.32 10.32
N LEU A 121 -1.59 3.59 11.53
CA LEU A 121 -2.36 4.80 11.79
C LEU A 121 -1.48 6.04 11.68
N TYR A 122 -1.88 7.00 10.86
CA TYR A 122 -1.20 8.28 10.77
C TYR A 122 -1.56 9.20 11.94
N CYS A 123 -0.72 9.18 12.98
CA CYS A 123 -0.88 10.01 14.18
C CYS A 123 -0.42 11.47 13.98
N GLY A 124 0.40 11.75 12.95
CA GLY A 124 0.96 13.08 12.70
C GLY A 124 2.47 13.06 12.89
N LYS A 125 2.97 13.94 13.77
CA LYS A 125 4.40 13.96 14.12
C LYS A 125 4.64 12.86 15.15
N ASN A 126 5.36 11.81 14.74
CA ASN A 126 5.86 10.79 15.65
C ASN A 126 7.27 11.20 16.12
N GLU A 127 7.55 11.03 17.40
CA GLU A 127 8.88 11.31 18.00
C GLU A 127 9.72 10.04 18.16
N ASP A 128 9.18 8.88 17.75
CA ASP A 128 9.87 7.61 17.84
C ASP A 128 11.07 7.60 16.88
N GLU A 129 12.22 7.21 17.42
CA GLU A 129 13.46 7.04 16.65
C GLU A 129 13.25 5.92 15.63
N SER A 130 13.45 6.25 14.35
CA SER A 130 13.44 5.27 13.27
C SER A 130 14.82 5.17 12.65
N GLN A 131 15.20 3.98 12.19
CA GLN A 131 16.44 3.77 11.44
C GLN A 131 16.51 4.60 10.13
N TYR A 132 15.39 5.22 9.72
CA TYR A 132 15.25 6.03 8.52
C TYR A 132 15.01 7.52 8.84
N ASP A 133 15.44 8.00 10.02
CA ASP A 133 15.19 9.37 10.45
C ASP A 133 15.84 10.45 9.57
N ASP A 134 16.94 10.10 8.90
CA ASP A 134 17.62 10.95 7.92
C ASP A 134 16.84 11.09 6.60
N LEU A 135 15.82 10.27 6.38
CA LEU A 135 15.01 10.28 5.16
C LEU A 135 13.73 11.10 5.32
N THR A 136 13.11 11.44 4.18
CA THR A 136 11.81 12.11 4.19
C THR A 136 10.74 11.20 4.79
N LEU A 137 9.69 11.80 5.41
CA LEU A 137 8.55 11.05 5.95
C LEU A 137 8.01 10.02 4.96
N GLY A 138 7.87 10.40 3.69
CA GLY A 138 7.34 9.51 2.66
C GLY A 138 8.23 8.28 2.41
N SER A 139 9.54 8.49 2.40
CA SER A 139 10.53 7.42 2.24
C SER A 139 10.53 6.46 3.44
N ARG A 140 10.49 7.01 4.65
CA ARG A 140 10.40 6.24 5.89
C ARG A 140 9.16 5.35 5.90
N VAL A 141 8.00 5.91 5.58
CA VAL A 141 6.73 5.17 5.53
C VAL A 141 6.83 4.00 4.53
N VAL A 142 7.33 4.24 3.30
CA VAL A 142 7.47 3.15 2.32
C VAL A 142 8.38 2.04 2.85
N LEU A 143 9.55 2.40 3.40
CA LEU A 143 10.51 1.41 3.89
C LEU A 143 9.96 0.62 5.09
N GLN A 144 9.26 1.27 6.02
CA GLN A 144 8.60 0.61 7.16
C GLN A 144 7.46 -0.31 6.70
N MET A 145 6.63 0.14 5.76
CA MET A 145 5.53 -0.67 5.24
C MET A 145 6.04 -1.95 4.57
N LEU A 146 7.20 -1.88 3.91
CA LEU A 146 7.84 -3.02 3.25
C LEU A 146 8.59 -3.97 4.19
N GLU A 147 8.71 -3.69 5.49
CA GLU A 147 9.40 -4.59 6.44
C GLU A 147 8.70 -5.94 6.61
N VAL A 148 7.42 -6.05 6.24
CA VAL A 148 6.68 -7.33 6.23
C VAL A 148 6.96 -8.17 4.99
N VAL A 149 7.73 -7.66 4.02
CA VAL A 149 8.01 -8.34 2.75
C VAL A 149 9.35 -9.07 2.88
N GLU A 150 9.32 -10.40 2.75
CA GLU A 150 10.48 -11.27 3.00
C GLU A 150 11.29 -11.53 1.71
N ASP A 151 10.63 -11.82 0.58
CA ASP A 151 11.29 -11.99 -0.72
C ASP A 151 11.31 -10.67 -1.51
N LEU A 152 12.43 -9.96 -1.45
CA LEU A 152 12.53 -8.59 -2.00
C LEU A 152 12.59 -8.55 -3.53
N LEU A 153 13.05 -9.63 -4.17
CA LEU A 153 13.30 -9.69 -5.61
C LEU A 153 12.05 -10.07 -6.43
N SER A 154 11.03 -10.62 -5.78
CA SER A 154 9.79 -11.03 -6.43
C SER A 154 8.75 -9.92 -6.54
N HIS A 155 9.03 -8.72 -6.03
CA HIS A 155 8.03 -7.65 -5.93
C HIS A 155 8.43 -6.36 -6.63
N CYS A 156 7.46 -5.80 -7.34
CA CYS A 156 7.48 -4.43 -7.84
C CYS A 156 6.60 -3.55 -6.96
N VAL A 157 7.18 -2.47 -6.43
CA VAL A 157 6.51 -1.55 -5.52
C VAL A 157 6.10 -0.27 -6.24
N TYR A 158 4.87 0.18 -6.02
CA TYR A 158 4.29 1.38 -6.59
C TYR A 158 3.93 2.37 -5.49
N PHE A 159 4.21 3.65 -5.72
CA PHE A 159 3.86 4.68 -4.76
C PHE A 159 3.63 6.05 -5.41
N HIS A 160 2.79 6.85 -4.77
CA HIS A 160 2.45 8.17 -5.26
C HIS A 160 3.59 9.21 -5.02
N SER A 161 3.45 10.38 -5.64
CA SER A 161 4.40 11.50 -5.54
C SER A 161 4.62 12.13 -4.16
N LEU A 162 3.77 11.85 -3.16
CA LEU A 162 4.04 12.28 -1.79
C LEU A 162 5.08 11.37 -1.10
N PHE A 163 5.21 10.11 -1.48
CA PHE A 163 6.21 9.16 -0.95
C PHE A 163 7.55 9.25 -1.67
N THR A 164 7.53 9.46 -2.98
CA THR A 164 8.75 9.38 -3.81
C THR A 164 9.79 10.44 -3.48
N SER A 165 11.04 10.02 -3.33
CA SER A 165 12.24 10.85 -3.27
C SER A 165 13.38 10.10 -3.96
N TYR A 166 14.40 10.80 -4.45
CA TYR A 166 15.56 10.14 -5.05
C TYR A 166 16.26 9.19 -4.06
N ASP A 167 16.44 9.63 -2.81
CA ASP A 167 17.06 8.81 -1.76
C ASP A 167 16.26 7.51 -1.51
N LEU A 168 14.93 7.55 -1.59
CA LEU A 168 14.09 6.34 -1.50
C LEU A 168 14.41 5.35 -2.62
N LEU A 169 14.52 5.81 -3.86
CA LEU A 169 14.80 4.95 -5.02
C LEU A 169 16.13 4.21 -4.81
N VAL A 170 17.18 4.93 -4.46
CA VAL A 170 18.51 4.34 -4.17
C VAL A 170 18.44 3.30 -3.04
N HIS A 171 17.67 3.57 -1.98
CA HIS A 171 17.46 2.63 -0.89
C HIS A 171 16.71 1.36 -1.30
N LEU A 172 15.69 1.50 -2.16
CA LEU A 172 14.91 0.37 -2.66
C LEU A 172 15.74 -0.53 -3.58
N LEU A 173 16.54 0.06 -4.46
CA LEU A 173 17.49 -0.67 -5.29
C LEU A 173 18.50 -1.44 -4.43
N GLY A 174 19.06 -0.80 -3.39
CA GLY A 174 19.99 -1.46 -2.46
C GLY A 174 19.37 -2.63 -1.69
N LYS A 175 18.03 -2.65 -1.56
CA LYS A 175 17.26 -3.77 -0.99
C LYS A 175 16.85 -4.81 -2.04
N GLY A 176 17.00 -4.53 -3.34
CA GLY A 176 16.61 -5.41 -4.43
C GLY A 176 15.16 -5.27 -4.88
N PHE A 177 14.44 -4.24 -4.44
CA PHE A 177 13.09 -4.00 -4.94
C PHE A 177 13.13 -3.42 -6.35
N GLU A 178 12.23 -3.90 -7.21
CA GLU A 178 11.79 -3.14 -8.36
C GLU A 178 10.76 -2.11 -7.88
N GLU A 179 10.79 -0.90 -8.43
CA GLU A 179 9.77 0.09 -8.10
C GLU A 179 9.43 1.04 -9.24
N THR A 180 8.25 1.65 -9.12
CA THR A 180 7.82 2.74 -9.99
C THR A 180 7.05 3.78 -9.19
N GLY A 181 7.44 5.04 -9.35
CA GLY A 181 6.84 6.14 -8.60
C GLY A 181 6.68 7.40 -9.42
N THR A 182 5.59 8.12 -9.18
CA THR A 182 5.46 9.50 -9.69
C THR A 182 6.40 10.42 -8.90
N MET A 183 7.14 11.30 -9.55
CA MET A 183 8.08 12.22 -8.91
C MET A 183 7.60 13.67 -9.03
N ARG A 184 7.73 14.42 -7.94
CA ARG A 184 7.56 15.89 -7.98
C ARG A 184 8.85 16.53 -8.44
N GLU A 185 8.74 17.56 -9.26
CA GLU A 185 9.89 18.24 -9.86
C GLU A 185 10.88 18.80 -8.83
N ASN A 186 10.37 19.30 -7.70
CA ASN A 186 11.20 19.80 -6.60
C ASN A 186 11.99 18.71 -5.84
N ARG A 187 11.80 17.43 -6.18
CA ARG A 187 12.51 16.29 -5.58
C ARG A 187 13.53 15.64 -6.53
N LEU A 188 13.65 16.14 -7.77
CA LEU A 188 14.54 15.60 -8.82
C LEU A 188 16.00 16.11 -8.72
N LYS A 189 16.52 16.30 -7.50
CA LYS A 189 17.72 17.10 -7.16
C LYS A 189 18.93 16.98 -8.11
N ILE A 190 19.14 15.83 -8.75
CA ILE A 190 20.38 15.45 -9.46
C ILE A 190 20.16 15.27 -10.97
N CYS A 191 18.91 15.32 -11.46
CA CYS A 191 18.54 14.87 -12.79
C CYS A 191 18.09 16.04 -13.68
N PRO A 192 18.91 16.50 -14.65
CA PRO A 192 18.55 17.61 -15.52
C PRO A 192 17.51 17.16 -16.55
N LEU A 193 16.24 17.46 -16.28
CA LEU A 193 15.13 17.30 -17.23
C LEU A 193 14.71 18.67 -17.78
N LYS A 194 14.11 18.67 -18.97
CA LYS A 194 13.52 19.86 -19.59
C LYS A 194 12.59 20.59 -18.63
N ASP A 195 12.72 21.90 -18.60
CA ASP A 195 11.85 22.76 -17.82
C ASP A 195 10.39 22.64 -18.27
N SER A 196 9.49 22.63 -17.29
CA SER A 196 8.06 22.38 -17.48
C SER A 196 7.39 23.49 -18.30
N GLN A 197 7.90 24.72 -18.25
CA GLN A 197 7.38 25.83 -19.06
C GLN A 197 7.83 25.73 -20.52
N LEU A 198 8.99 25.13 -20.77
CA LEU A 198 9.45 24.83 -22.12
C LEU A 198 8.64 23.68 -22.73
N MET A 199 8.47 22.59 -21.97
CA MET A 199 7.67 21.43 -22.38
C MET A 199 6.23 21.83 -22.76
N LYS A 200 5.57 22.70 -21.98
CA LYS A 200 4.20 23.17 -22.28
C LYS A 200 4.02 23.87 -23.63
N LYS A 201 5.11 24.28 -24.29
CA LYS A 201 5.09 24.86 -25.64
C LYS A 201 5.19 23.82 -26.74
N GLU A 202 5.55 22.58 -26.39
CA GLU A 202 5.61 21.44 -27.29
C GLU A 202 4.22 20.76 -27.41
N ASN A 203 4.13 19.78 -28.31
CA ASN A 203 2.91 19.02 -28.50
C ASN A 203 2.67 18.06 -27.33
N ARG A 204 1.42 17.90 -26.93
CA ARG A 204 0.99 16.87 -25.98
C ARG A 204 1.49 15.49 -26.43
N GLY A 205 1.97 14.70 -25.47
CA GLY A 205 2.64 13.42 -25.73
C GLY A 205 4.16 13.54 -25.88
N CYS A 206 4.74 14.75 -25.91
CA CYS A 206 6.18 14.89 -25.83
C CYS A 206 6.71 14.40 -24.48
N TYR A 207 7.93 13.87 -24.48
CA TYR A 207 8.62 13.45 -23.28
C TYR A 207 10.10 13.83 -23.35
N ASP A 208 10.70 13.85 -22.17
CA ASP A 208 12.13 13.99 -21.94
C ASP A 208 12.54 12.96 -20.89
N ASN A 209 13.78 12.52 -20.91
CA ASN A 209 14.24 11.50 -19.97
C ASN A 209 15.69 11.73 -19.58
N THR A 210 16.06 11.16 -18.44
CA THR A 210 17.44 11.08 -17.99
C THR A 210 17.61 9.78 -17.22
N VAL A 211 18.83 9.25 -17.27
CA VAL A 211 19.21 8.04 -16.54
C VAL A 211 20.34 8.40 -15.59
N ASP A 212 20.17 8.07 -14.32
CA ASP A 212 21.30 7.99 -13.41
C ASP A 212 21.98 6.64 -13.62
N VAL A 213 23.10 6.64 -14.33
CA VAL A 213 23.87 5.42 -14.63
C VAL A 213 24.48 4.79 -13.37
N THR A 214 24.68 5.57 -12.30
CA THR A 214 25.34 5.09 -11.08
C THR A 214 24.39 4.21 -10.26
N ASN A 215 23.13 4.63 -10.19
CA ASN A 215 22.09 3.93 -9.43
C ASN A 215 21.02 3.32 -10.35
N GLU A 216 21.27 3.24 -11.65
CA GLU A 216 20.37 2.63 -12.64
C GLU A 216 18.92 3.16 -12.61
N ILE A 217 18.72 4.42 -12.21
CA ILE A 217 17.39 5.05 -12.14
C ILE A 217 17.07 5.71 -13.47
N LEU A 218 16.01 5.26 -14.13
CA LEU A 218 15.40 5.97 -15.26
C LEU A 218 14.35 6.95 -14.73
N ILE A 219 14.45 8.22 -15.12
CA ILE A 219 13.42 9.23 -14.89
C ILE A 219 12.88 9.74 -16.22
N VAL A 220 11.57 9.60 -16.43
CA VAL A 220 10.86 10.05 -17.62
C VAL A 220 9.89 11.15 -17.25
N LYS A 221 9.93 12.26 -17.98
CA LYS A 221 9.01 13.38 -17.86
C LYS A 221 8.18 13.49 -19.13
N CYS A 222 6.87 13.30 -19.03
CA CYS A 222 5.94 13.40 -20.15
C CYS A 222 4.99 14.60 -20.00
N LEU A 223 4.56 15.17 -21.11
CA LEU A 223 3.54 16.21 -21.17
C LEU A 223 2.19 15.60 -21.56
N ASP A 224 1.25 15.57 -20.60
CA ASP A 224 -0.17 15.37 -20.89
C ASP A 224 -0.90 16.74 -20.84
N ASN A 225 -1.91 16.89 -19.98
CA ASN A 225 -2.47 18.21 -19.65
C ASN A 225 -1.52 19.04 -18.78
N LYS A 226 -0.64 18.37 -18.05
CA LYS A 226 0.44 18.91 -17.23
C LYS A 226 1.67 18.02 -17.40
N CYS A 227 2.85 18.54 -17.10
CA CYS A 227 4.04 17.71 -17.02
C CYS A 227 3.93 16.76 -15.82
N VAL A 228 4.24 15.49 -16.04
CA VAL A 228 4.33 14.46 -15.02
C VAL A 228 5.69 13.80 -15.15
N SER A 229 6.35 13.53 -14.04
CA SER A 229 7.61 12.79 -14.00
C SER A 229 7.38 11.46 -13.30
N ASN A 230 7.96 10.38 -13.83
CA ASN A 230 7.97 9.05 -13.25
C ASN A 230 9.41 8.57 -13.14
N SER A 231 9.70 7.76 -12.13
CA SER A 231 10.96 7.05 -11.95
C SER A 231 10.74 5.55 -11.88
N THR A 232 11.70 4.79 -12.40
CA THR A 232 11.71 3.31 -12.41
C THR A 232 13.15 2.79 -12.46
N HIS A 233 13.39 1.59 -11.92
CA HIS A 233 14.65 0.85 -12.07
C HIS A 233 14.59 -0.33 -13.06
N PHE A 234 13.38 -0.76 -13.44
CA PHE A 234 13.22 -2.00 -14.21
C PHE A 234 12.67 -1.78 -15.62
N ASP A 235 12.01 -0.65 -15.87
CA ASP A 235 11.36 -0.39 -17.15
C ASP A 235 12.24 0.47 -18.09
N ALA A 236 11.94 0.37 -19.38
CA ALA A 236 12.61 1.11 -20.44
C ALA A 236 11.67 2.11 -21.11
N ILE A 237 12.24 3.05 -21.86
CA ILE A 237 11.45 4.06 -22.60
C ILE A 237 10.74 3.44 -23.80
N GLU A 238 11.36 2.44 -24.41
CA GLU A 238 10.84 1.76 -25.60
C GLU A 238 10.32 0.38 -25.23
N PRO A 239 9.23 -0.09 -25.86
CA PRO A 239 8.52 0.54 -26.98
C PRO A 239 7.53 1.63 -26.55
N THR A 240 7.50 2.74 -27.28
CA THR A 240 6.44 3.74 -27.13
C THR A 240 5.15 3.34 -27.87
N SER A 241 3.98 3.65 -27.30
CA SER A 241 2.67 3.38 -27.91
C SER A 241 1.75 4.60 -27.84
N ASN A 242 0.85 4.71 -28.83
CA ASN A 242 -0.17 5.75 -28.83
C ASN A 242 -1.37 5.29 -27.99
N VAL A 243 -1.71 6.07 -26.96
CA VAL A 243 -2.87 5.79 -26.10
C VAL A 243 -4.07 6.59 -26.61
N LEU A 244 -5.15 5.89 -26.98
CA LEU A 244 -6.44 6.53 -27.23
C LEU A 244 -7.05 6.94 -25.88
N ARG A 245 -7.45 8.21 -25.77
CA ARG A 245 -8.10 8.76 -24.58
C ARG A 245 -9.57 9.00 -24.82
#